data_AF-A0A948UN71-F1
#
_entry.id   AF-A0A948UN71-F1
#
_cell.length_a   1.000
_cell.length_b   1.000
_cell.length_c   1.000
_cell.angle_alpha   90.00
_cell.angle_beta   90.00
_cell.angle_gamma   90.00
#
_symmetry.space_group_name_H-M   'P 1'
#
loop_
_entity.id
_entity.type
_entity.pdbx_description
1 polymer ?
#
loop_
_entity_poly.entity_id
_entity_poly.type
_entity_poly.pdbx_seq_one_letter_code
_entity_poly.pdbx_strand_id
1 'polypeptide(L)' 'MKKHERIEIKPNVMFGKPVIKNTRITVEQVLRKLSGGMTIQEIIKDHPHLRPEDIFAAQEFAADYLAAEEIAFA' A
#
# COMPACT_ATOMS: atom_id res chain seq x y z
N MET A 1 11.42 -13.54 -2.18
CA MET A 1 10.53 -12.37 -2.00
C MET A 1 10.01 -12.39 -0.57
N LYS A 2 10.12 -11.26 0.13
CA LYS A 2 9.56 -11.12 1.47
C LYS A 2 8.04 -11.23 1.41
N LYS A 3 7.43 -11.86 2.41
CA LYS A 3 5.98 -12.07 2.45
C LYS A 3 5.32 -10.88 3.15
N HIS A 4 4.39 -10.20 2.49
CA HIS A 4 3.59 -9.14 3.09
C HIS A 4 2.24 -9.70 3.54
N GLU A 5 2.01 -9.84 4.85
CA GLU A 5 0.82 -10.51 5.37
C GLU A 5 -0.46 -9.65 5.32
N ARG A 6 -0.27 -8.33 5.23
CA ARG A 6 -1.34 -7.32 5.21
C ARG A 6 -1.65 -6.78 3.81
N ILE A 7 -0.86 -7.17 2.80
CA ILE A 7 -1.09 -6.76 1.41
C ILE A 7 -1.51 -7.98 0.60
N GLU A 8 -2.53 -7.82 -0.22
CA GLU A 8 -2.94 -8.85 -1.17
C GLU A 8 -3.00 -8.30 -2.59
N ILE A 9 -2.69 -9.17 -3.55
CA ILE A 9 -2.79 -8.89 -4.98
C ILE A 9 -3.74 -9.94 -5.55
N LYS A 10 -4.91 -9.50 -6.00
CA LYS A 10 -5.93 -10.36 -6.59
C LYS A 10 -6.27 -9.82 -7.98
N PRO A 11 -6.13 -10.59 -9.07
CA PRO A 11 -6.38 -10.10 -10.43
C PRO A 11 -7.77 -9.48 -10.63
N ASN A 12 -8.77 -9.98 -9.90
CA ASN A 12 -10.16 -9.53 -9.95
C ASN A 12 -10.50 -8.38 -8.98
N VAL A 13 -9.54 -7.86 -8.21
CA VAL A 13 -9.73 -6.74 -7.28
C VAL A 13 -8.90 -5.57 -7.75
N MET A 14 -9.53 -4.40 -7.91
CA MET A 14 -8.84 -3.14 -8.27
C MET A 14 -7.85 -3.28 -9.44
N PHE A 15 -8.22 -4.05 -10.47
CA PHE A 15 -7.39 -4.31 -11.66
C PHE A 15 -6.03 -4.96 -11.35
N GLY A 16 -5.97 -5.81 -10.32
CA GLY A 16 -4.73 -6.47 -9.92
C GLY A 16 -3.76 -5.58 -9.15
N LYS A 17 -4.17 -4.38 -8.74
CA LYS A 17 -3.35 -3.52 -7.89
C LYS A 17 -3.16 -4.14 -6.49
N PRO A 18 -1.99 -3.97 -5.85
CA PRO A 18 -1.80 -4.32 -4.45
C PRO A 18 -2.76 -3.52 -3.55
N VAL A 19 -3.50 -4.21 -2.70
CA VAL A 19 -4.46 -3.62 -1.76
C VAL A 19 -4.18 -4.05 -0.32
N ILE A 20 -4.58 -3.23 0.65
CA ILE A 20 -4.66 -3.68 2.04
C ILE A 20 -5.65 -4.84 2.11
N LYS A 21 -5.25 -5.93 2.76
CA LYS A 21 -6.02 -7.17 2.87
C LYS A 21 -7.42 -6.92 3.41
N ASN A 22 -8.42 -7.56 2.78
CA ASN A 22 -9.84 -7.39 3.10
C ASN A 22 -10.41 -5.99 2.86
N THR A 23 -9.73 -5.16 2.07
CA THR A 23 -10.20 -3.83 1.67
C THR A 23 -10.17 -3.66 0.15
N ARG A 24 -10.65 -2.51 -0.33
CA ARG A 24 -10.40 -2.05 -1.71
C ARG A 24 -9.48 -0.82 -1.74
N ILE A 25 -8.68 -0.63 -0.69
CA ILE A 25 -7.74 0.48 -0.57
C ILE A 25 -6.40 0.01 -1.11
N THR A 26 -5.95 0.63 -2.20
CA THR A 26 -4.69 0.27 -2.84
C THR A 26 -3.49 0.83 -2.06
N VAL A 27 -2.34 0.17 -2.18
CA VAL A 27 -1.05 0.69 -1.69
C VAL A 27 -0.80 2.09 -2.28
N GLU A 28 -1.07 2.26 -3.57
CA GLU A 28 -0.98 3.55 -4.26
C GLU A 28 -1.81 4.66 -3.58
N GLN A 29 -3.07 4.37 -3.21
CA GLN A 29 -3.95 5.35 -2.56
C GLN A 29 -3.39 5.79 -1.20
N VAL A 30 -2.85 4.86 -0.42
CA VAL A 30 -2.20 5.16 0.87
C VAL A 30 -1.00 6.08 0.66
N LEU A 31 -0.12 5.76 -0.28
CA LEU A 31 1.07 6.56 -0.57
C LEU A 31 0.72 7.95 -1.11
N ARG A 32 -0.31 8.06 -1.96
CA ARG A 32 -0.79 9.36 -2.46
C ARG A 32 -1.30 10.24 -1.33
N LYS A 33 -2.07 9.69 -0.39
CA LYS A 33 -2.54 10.43 0.80
C LYS A 33 -1.37 10.93 1.65
N LEU A 34 -0.38 10.07 1.91
CA LEU A 34 0.83 10.45 2.65
C LEU A 34 1.62 11.55 1.92
N SER A 35 1.82 11.43 0.60
CA SER A 35 2.50 12.46 -0.21
C SER A 35 1.73 13.78 -0.28
N GLY A 36 0.40 13.73 -0.10
CA GLY A 36 -0.46 14.90 0.01
C GLY A 36 -0.41 15.60 1.37
N GLY A 37 0.45 15.13 2.29
CA GLY A 37 0.64 15.71 3.62
C GLY A 37 -0.28 15.15 4.70
N MET A 38 -1.11 14.14 4.40
CA MET A 38 -1.95 13.51 5.42
C MET A 38 -1.10 12.72 6.42
N THR A 39 -1.41 12.89 7.69
CA THR A 39 -0.87 12.05 8.77
C THR A 39 -1.54 10.67 8.77
N ILE A 40 -0.89 9.69 9.37
CA ILE A 40 -1.45 8.34 9.55
C ILE A 40 -2.81 8.40 10.28
N GLN A 41 -2.94 9.27 11.27
CA GLN A 41 -4.18 9.41 12.05
C GLN A 41 -5.33 9.95 11.20
N GLU A 42 -5.07 10.89 10.30
CA GLU A 42 -6.08 11.40 9.37
C GLU A 42 -6.49 10.34 8.34
N ILE A 43 -5.54 9.53 7.86
CA ILE A 43 -5.85 8.41 6.95
C ILE A 43 -6.73 7.37 7.66
N ILE A 44 -6.45 7.04 8.91
CA ILE A 44 -7.27 6.12 9.71
C ILE A 44 -8.65 6.74 10.00
N LYS A 45 -8.71 8.05 10.23
CA LYS A 45 -9.99 8.75 10.42
C LYS A 45 -10.88 8.65 9.17
N ASP A 46 -10.30 8.80 7.98
CA ASP A 46 -11.00 8.61 6.70
C ASP A 46 -11.37 7.13 6.45
N HIS A 47 -10.56 6.20 6.95
CA HIS A 47 -10.70 4.77 6.73
C HIS A 47 -10.64 4.00 8.06
N PRO A 48 -11.71 4.01 8.88
CA PRO A 48 -11.69 3.48 10.25
C PRO A 48 -11.42 1.97 10.39
N HIS A 49 -11.45 1.26 9.27
CA HIS A 49 -11.14 -0.17 9.17
C HIS A 49 -9.65 -0.44 8.98
N LEU A 50 -8.84 0.60 8.73
CA LEU A 50 -7.40 0.52 8.70
C LEU A 50 -6.82 0.69 10.09
N ARG A 51 -5.68 0.04 10.31
CA ARG A 51 -4.81 0.24 11.47
C ARG A 51 -3.50 0.86 11.02
N PRO A 52 -2.73 1.49 11.94
CA PRO A 52 -1.42 2.06 11.60
C PRO A 52 -0.50 1.08 10.87
N GLU A 53 -0.52 -0.20 11.25
CA GLU A 53 0.36 -1.18 10.63
C GLU A 53 -0.07 -1.61 9.22
N ASP A 54 -1.29 -1.27 8.78
CA ASP A 54 -1.70 -1.43 7.38
C ASP A 54 -1.02 -0.35 6.51
N ILE A 55 -0.85 0.85 7.08
CA ILE A 55 -0.15 1.96 6.42
C ILE A 55 1.34 1.64 6.32
N PHE A 56 1.96 1.14 7.40
CA PHE A 56 3.35 0.70 7.37
C PHE A 56 3.57 -0.45 6.39
N ALA A 57 2.65 -1.42 6.34
CA ALA A 57 2.73 -2.52 5.39
C ALA A 57 2.64 -2.04 3.92
N ALA A 58 1.86 -0.99 3.64
CA ALA A 58 1.82 -0.38 2.30
C ALA A 58 3.15 0.28 1.93
N GLN A 59 3.78 1.01 2.86
CA GLN A 59 5.09 1.62 2.66
C GLN A 59 6.18 0.57 2.45
N GLU A 60 6.21 -0.47 3.29
CA GLU A 60 7.17 -1.57 3.19
C GLU A 60 7.00 -2.33 1.86
N PHE A 61 5.78 -2.66 1.48
CA PHE A 61 5.50 -3.30 0.19
C PHE A 61 6.02 -2.45 -0.98
N ALA A 62 5.78 -1.14 -0.95
CA ALA A 62 6.24 -0.27 -2.03
C ALA A 62 7.76 -0.16 -2.09
N ALA A 63 8.43 -0.10 -0.93
CA ALA A 63 9.89 -0.09 -0.86
C ALA A 63 10.48 -1.40 -1.42
N ASP A 64 9.94 -2.56 -1.00
CA ASP A 64 10.39 -3.87 -1.47
C ASP A 64 10.07 -4.08 -2.96
N TYR A 65 8.93 -3.58 -3.44
CA TYR A 65 8.54 -3.61 -4.85
C TYR A 65 9.53 -2.82 -5.72
N LEU A 66 9.85 -1.58 -5.32
CA LEU A 66 10.83 -0.74 -6.03
C LEU A 66 12.25 -1.31 -5.96
N ALA A 67 12.65 -1.89 -4.83
CA ALA A 67 13.96 -2.51 -4.67
C ALA A 67 14.14 -3.76 -5.56
N ALA A 68 13.04 -4.41 -5.94
CA ALA A 68 13.04 -5.55 -6.85
C ALA A 68 13.02 -5.15 -8.34
N GLU A 69 12.78 -3.88 -8.67
CA GLU A 69 12.83 -3.39 -10.05
C GLU A 69 14.28 -3.10 -10.46
N GLU A 70 14.74 -3.69 -11.58
CA GLU A 70 15.96 -3.20 -12.24
C GLU A 70 15.67 -1.81 -12.82
N ILE A 71 16.32 -0.79 -12.27
CA ILE A 71 16.31 0.55 -12.86
C ILE A 71 17.19 0.48 -14.12
N ALA A 72 16.55 0.29 -15.27
CA ALA A 72 17.21 0.50 -16.55
C ALA A 72 17.44 2.01 -16.72
N PHE A 73 18.67 2.46 -16.47
CA PHE A 73 19.10 3.79 -16.89
C PHE A 73 19.14 3.80 -18.43
N ALA A 74 18.23 4.56 -19.04
CA ALA A 74 18.30 4.90 -20.47
C ALA A 74 19.25 6.09 -20.67
#